data_AF-A0A3M2LRE2-F1
#
_entry.id   AF-A0A3M2LRE2-F1
#
_cell.length_a   1.000
_cell.length_b   1.000
_cell.length_c   1.000
_cell.angle_alpha   90.00
_cell.angle_beta   90.00
_cell.angle_gamma   90.00
#
_symmetry.space_group_name_H-M   'P 1'
#
loop_
_entity.id
_entity.type
_entity.pdbx_description
1 polymer ?
#
loop_
_entity_poly.entity_id
_entity_poly.type
_entity_poly.pdbx_seq_one_letter_code
_entity_poly.pdbx_strand_id
1 'polypeptide(L)'
;MTDAMTDAVTGAMTGAMTGDAAATAAAARGEAVRSRFAAARRAAAADRPAAIPARTADQGPGRPSLTQARLWFLWRLEPDSPAYNAPVFVRLTGPVDTAALEDAVRGTVSRHEVLRTVFEERDGEPALRVLPPGSVPFLRRDVARVDLDRELDAEAAKPFAVDTEPPMRATLLR
;
A
#
# COMPACT_ATOMS: atom_id res chain seq x y z
N MET A 1 -3.15 30.52 24.58
CA MET A 1 -2.55 31.21 23.42
C MET A 1 -1.09 30.77 23.40
N THR A 2 -0.68 29.74 22.67
CA THR A 2 -1.17 29.18 21.39
C THR A 2 -0.62 27.74 21.26
N ASP A 3 -1.42 26.85 20.66
CA ASP A 3 -1.13 25.58 19.94
C ASP A 3 -0.01 24.63 20.41
N ALA A 4 -0.25 23.35 20.70
CA ALA A 4 -0.90 22.28 19.90
C ALA A 4 -0.19 21.98 18.57
N MET A 5 0.72 20.99 18.57
CA MET A 5 1.19 20.16 17.43
C MET A 5 2.51 19.52 17.89
N THR A 6 2.77 18.22 17.87
CA THR A 6 2.15 17.07 17.23
C THR A 6 2.77 15.87 17.93
N ASP A 7 1.97 15.11 18.68
CA ASP A 7 2.44 13.85 19.28
C ASP A 7 1.48 12.72 18.91
N ALA A 8 2.11 11.60 18.54
CA ALA A 8 1.57 10.24 18.42
C ALA A 8 0.37 9.96 17.49
N VAL A 9 0.62 9.26 16.36
CA VAL A 9 -0.15 8.05 16.02
C VAL A 9 0.75 7.04 15.26
N THR A 10 1.41 6.16 16.01
CA THR A 10 1.77 4.80 15.57
C THR A 10 1.68 3.94 16.81
N GLY A 11 0.72 3.02 16.84
CA GLY A 11 0.50 2.15 17.99
C GLY A 11 -0.27 0.92 17.56
N ALA A 12 0.44 -0.20 17.47
CA ALA A 12 -0.10 -1.53 17.27
C ALA A 12 -1.23 -1.82 18.28
N MET A 13 -2.36 -2.35 17.81
CA MET A 13 -3.41 -2.85 18.68
C MET A 13 -3.38 -4.38 18.69
N THR A 14 -2.84 -4.92 19.77
CA THR A 14 -3.17 -6.26 20.27
C THR A 14 -3.77 -6.06 21.67
N GLY A 15 -5.04 -6.40 21.86
CA GLY A 15 -5.69 -6.34 23.18
C GLY A 15 -7.20 -6.18 23.09
N ALA A 16 -7.92 -7.23 23.46
CA ALA A 16 -9.37 -7.38 23.37
C ALA A 16 -10.17 -6.24 24.04
N MET A 17 -11.05 -5.57 23.28
CA MET A 17 -12.14 -4.75 23.80
C MET A 17 -13.44 -4.98 22.99
N THR A 18 -14.39 -5.62 23.66
CA THR A 18 -15.86 -5.55 23.52
C THR A 18 -16.46 -5.20 22.13
N GLY A 19 -17.07 -6.22 21.51
CA GLY A 19 -17.43 -6.26 20.08
C GLY A 19 -18.52 -5.33 19.55
N ASP A 20 -19.25 -4.57 20.36
CA ASP A 20 -20.38 -3.76 19.88
C ASP A 20 -20.00 -2.30 19.56
N ALA A 21 -19.11 -1.71 20.37
CA ALA A 21 -18.58 -0.37 20.14
C ALA A 21 -17.55 -0.33 18.99
N ALA A 22 -16.72 -1.38 18.88
CA ALA A 22 -15.77 -1.53 17.79
C ALA A 22 -16.47 -1.69 16.42
N ALA A 23 -17.59 -2.42 16.39
CA ALA A 23 -18.41 -2.60 15.17
C ALA A 23 -19.05 -1.29 14.70
N THR A 24 -19.55 -0.48 15.63
CA THR A 24 -20.18 0.82 15.33
C THR A 24 -19.15 1.85 14.82
N ALA A 25 -17.96 1.89 15.43
CA ALA A 25 -16.88 2.76 14.98
C ALA A 25 -16.26 2.31 13.64
N ALA A 26 -16.23 1.00 13.36
CA ALA A 26 -15.83 0.46 12.05
C ALA A 26 -16.88 0.75 10.96
N ALA A 27 -18.17 0.71 11.30
CA ALA A 27 -19.26 1.04 10.39
C ALA A 27 -19.26 2.53 9.99
N ALA A 28 -19.04 3.43 10.97
CA ALA A 28 -18.93 4.87 10.73
C ALA A 28 -17.68 5.25 9.88
N ARG A 29 -16.53 4.58 10.13
CA ARG A 29 -15.34 4.72 9.27
C ARG A 29 -15.57 4.15 7.87
N GLY A 30 -16.28 3.03 7.75
CA GLY A 30 -16.67 2.43 6.47
C GLY A 30 -17.56 3.35 5.62
N GLU A 31 -18.53 4.03 6.25
CA GLU A 31 -19.40 4.99 5.55
C GLU A 31 -18.64 6.25 5.11
N ALA A 32 -17.74 6.76 5.95
CA ALA A 32 -16.89 7.90 5.59
C ALA A 32 -15.92 7.57 4.43
N VAL A 33 -15.40 6.35 4.37
CA VAL A 33 -14.57 5.88 3.24
C VAL A 33 -15.42 5.71 1.98
N ARG A 34 -16.61 5.10 2.08
CA ARG A 34 -17.56 4.98 0.94
C ARG A 34 -17.95 6.33 0.35
N SER A 35 -18.30 7.29 1.20
CA SER A 35 -18.66 8.65 0.80
C SER A 35 -17.50 9.37 0.10
N ARG A 36 -16.27 9.21 0.61
CA ARG A 36 -15.06 9.74 -0.04
C ARG A 36 -14.76 9.06 -1.37
N PHE A 37 -14.94 7.74 -1.49
CA PHE A 37 -14.79 7.03 -2.77
C PHE A 37 -15.84 7.46 -3.81
N ALA A 38 -17.10 7.65 -3.41
CA ALA A 38 -18.16 8.10 -4.30
C ALA A 38 -17.98 9.56 -4.74
N ALA A 39 -17.46 10.43 -3.87
CA ALA A 39 -17.07 11.78 -4.23
C ALA A 39 -15.83 11.78 -5.14
N ALA A 40 -14.82 10.97 -4.85
CA ALA A 40 -13.61 10.82 -5.65
C ALA A 40 -13.91 10.28 -7.05
N ARG A 41 -14.85 9.33 -7.21
CA ARG A 41 -15.29 8.86 -8.54
C ARG A 41 -15.93 9.95 -9.38
N ARG A 42 -16.77 10.81 -8.78
CA ARG A 42 -17.41 11.94 -9.47
C ARG A 42 -16.39 13.02 -9.83
N ALA A 43 -15.44 13.30 -8.94
CA ALA A 43 -14.35 14.24 -9.21
C ALA A 43 -13.40 13.73 -10.29
N ALA A 44 -13.00 12.45 -10.24
CA ALA A 44 -12.11 11.83 -11.24
C ALA A 44 -12.73 11.74 -12.64
N ALA A 45 -14.06 11.73 -12.76
CA ALA A 45 -14.77 11.79 -14.03
C ALA A 45 -14.91 13.23 -14.58
N ALA A 46 -14.82 14.24 -13.72
CA ALA A 46 -15.02 15.65 -14.09
C ALA A 46 -13.70 16.42 -14.31
N ASP A 47 -12.61 16.01 -13.65
CA ASP A 47 -11.31 16.64 -13.76
C ASP A 47 -10.21 15.58 -13.65
N ARG A 48 -9.42 15.40 -14.71
CA ARG A 48 -8.34 14.41 -14.71
C ARG A 48 -7.15 15.07 -14.01
N PRO A 49 -6.79 14.64 -12.78
CA PRO A 49 -5.76 15.34 -12.02
C PRO A 49 -4.46 15.36 -12.81
N ALA A 50 -3.79 16.51 -12.82
CA ALA A 50 -2.55 16.77 -13.55
C ALA A 50 -1.57 15.60 -13.44
N ALA A 51 -0.91 15.26 -14.54
CA ALA A 51 0.05 14.16 -14.56
C ALA A 51 1.13 14.40 -13.50
N ILE A 52 1.49 13.34 -12.78
CA ILE A 52 2.67 13.39 -11.90
C ILE A 52 3.88 13.38 -12.83
N PRO A 53 4.80 14.36 -12.74
CA PRO A 53 6.00 14.38 -13.56
C PRO A 53 6.79 13.07 -13.36
N ALA A 54 7.02 12.35 -14.45
CA ALA A 54 7.86 11.16 -14.43
C ALA A 54 9.34 11.57 -14.38
N ARG A 55 10.19 10.72 -13.77
CA ARG A 55 11.64 10.91 -13.90
C ARG A 55 12.04 10.72 -15.36
N THR A 56 12.83 11.66 -15.87
CA THR A 56 13.40 11.59 -17.21
C THR A 56 14.75 10.85 -17.16
N ALA A 57 15.11 10.16 -18.24
CA ALA A 57 16.29 9.30 -18.27
C ALA A 57 17.62 10.06 -18.05
N ASP A 58 17.65 11.36 -18.34
CA ASP A 58 18.76 12.27 -18.10
C ASP A 58 18.99 12.61 -16.61
N GLN A 59 18.02 12.33 -15.73
CA GLN A 59 18.15 12.54 -14.28
C GLN A 59 19.00 11.47 -13.57
N GLY A 60 19.48 10.48 -14.32
CA GLY A 60 20.25 9.36 -13.79
C GLY A 60 19.46 8.44 -12.84
N PRO A 61 20.13 7.45 -12.22
CA PRO A 61 19.50 6.56 -11.25
C PRO A 61 18.93 7.36 -10.08
N GLY A 62 17.77 6.95 -9.57
CA GLY A 62 17.21 7.63 -8.42
C GLY A 62 18.10 7.46 -7.20
N ARG A 63 18.38 8.53 -6.47
CA ARG A 63 19.04 8.42 -5.16
C ARG A 63 17.97 8.24 -4.08
N PRO A 64 18.12 7.26 -3.18
CA PRO A 64 17.21 7.11 -2.06
C PRO A 64 17.35 8.30 -1.10
N SER A 65 16.25 8.68 -0.46
CA SER A 65 16.31 9.54 0.72
C SER A 65 17.02 8.82 1.87
N LEU A 66 17.45 9.57 2.89
CA LEU A 66 18.09 8.98 4.08
C LEU A 66 17.23 7.88 4.73
N THR A 67 15.92 8.11 4.82
CA THR A 67 14.98 7.12 5.37
C THR A 67 14.87 5.89 4.49
N GLN A 68 14.83 6.05 3.17
CA GLN A 68 14.82 4.94 2.22
C GLN A 68 16.11 4.11 2.29
N ALA A 69 17.27 4.78 2.34
CA ALA A 69 18.57 4.11 2.46
C ALA A 69 18.68 3.33 3.78
N ARG A 70 18.16 3.89 4.89
CA ARG A 70 18.10 3.17 6.18
C ARG A 70 17.23 1.92 6.10
N LEU A 71 16.04 2.00 5.49
CA LEU A 71 15.17 0.82 5.33
C LEU A 71 15.81 -0.24 4.45
N TRP A 72 16.49 0.15 3.36
CA TRP A 72 17.25 -0.79 2.53
C TRP A 72 18.39 -1.47 3.29
N PHE A 73 19.15 -0.71 4.09
CA PHE A 73 20.20 -1.27 4.93
C PHE A 73 19.64 -2.28 5.94
N LEU A 74 18.53 -1.96 6.61
CA LEU A 74 17.85 -2.87 7.54
C LEU A 74 17.35 -4.14 6.83
N TRP A 75 16.77 -4.00 5.64
CA TRP A 75 16.38 -5.14 4.82
C TRP A 75 17.58 -6.03 4.46
N ARG A 76 18.75 -5.47 4.13
CA ARG A 76 19.95 -6.28 3.85
C ARG A 76 20.42 -7.11 5.05
N LEU A 77 20.16 -6.66 6.28
CA LEU A 77 20.49 -7.40 7.49
C LEU A 77 19.53 -8.56 7.73
N GLU A 78 18.23 -8.36 7.47
CA GLU A 78 17.18 -9.36 7.67
C GLU A 78 16.17 -9.35 6.48
N PRO A 79 16.52 -9.94 5.32
CA PRO A 79 15.70 -9.83 4.10
C PRO A 79 14.30 -10.45 4.22
N ASP A 80 14.18 -11.46 5.08
CA ASP A 80 12.93 -12.19 5.32
C ASP A 80 12.05 -11.54 6.41
N SER A 81 12.48 -10.42 6.99
CA SER A 81 11.76 -9.75 8.06
C SER A 81 10.58 -8.92 7.52
N PRO A 82 9.33 -9.18 7.99
CA PRO A 82 8.18 -8.37 7.63
C PRO A 82 8.01 -7.16 8.55
N ALA A 83 8.98 -6.83 9.41
CA ALA A 83 8.85 -5.84 10.47
C ALA A 83 8.46 -4.42 9.97
N TYR A 84 8.74 -4.12 8.70
CA TYR A 84 8.42 -2.84 8.06
C TYR A 84 7.27 -2.92 7.07
N ASN A 85 6.55 -4.04 7.02
CA ASN A 85 5.31 -4.14 6.27
C ASN A 85 4.23 -3.27 6.91
N ALA A 86 3.44 -2.59 6.07
CA ALA A 86 2.30 -1.78 6.49
C ALA A 86 1.01 -2.30 5.83
N PRO A 87 0.49 -3.48 6.26
CA PRO A 87 -0.71 -4.06 5.67
C PRO A 87 -1.94 -3.19 5.95
N VAL A 88 -2.81 -3.07 4.94
CA VAL A 88 -4.11 -2.40 5.06
C VAL A 88 -5.18 -3.36 4.55
N PHE A 89 -6.15 -3.68 5.41
CA PHE A 89 -7.27 -4.56 5.07
C PHE A 89 -8.56 -3.77 4.92
N VAL A 90 -9.26 -3.99 3.80
CA VAL A 90 -10.53 -3.33 3.50
C VAL A 90 -11.58 -4.40 3.23
N ARG A 91 -12.63 -4.44 4.06
CA ARG A 91 -13.79 -5.30 3.84
C ARG A 91 -14.76 -4.64 2.87
N LEU A 92 -14.93 -5.24 1.69
CA LEU A 92 -15.92 -4.83 0.71
C LEU A 92 -17.24 -5.60 0.96
N THR A 93 -18.36 -4.90 0.93
CA THR A 93 -19.70 -5.48 1.17
C THR A 93 -20.63 -5.14 0.02
N GLY A 94 -21.42 -6.11 -0.43
CA GLY A 94 -22.31 -5.95 -1.57
C GLY A 94 -21.67 -6.36 -2.91
N PRO A 95 -22.29 -6.04 -4.05
CA PRO A 95 -21.75 -6.39 -5.36
C PRO A 95 -20.45 -5.62 -5.61
N VAL A 96 -19.34 -6.35 -5.81
CA VAL A 96 -18.03 -5.79 -6.13
C VAL A 96 -17.72 -6.05 -7.60
N ASP A 97 -17.53 -4.98 -8.37
CA ASP A 97 -16.94 -5.06 -9.70
C ASP A 97 -15.42 -5.27 -9.55
N THR A 98 -15.01 -6.54 -9.62
CA THR A 98 -13.61 -6.94 -9.44
C THR A 98 -12.69 -6.48 -10.57
N ALA A 99 -13.23 -6.25 -11.77
CA ALA A 99 -12.46 -5.73 -12.90
C ALA A 99 -12.18 -4.25 -12.71
N ALA A 100 -13.20 -3.46 -12.36
CA ALA A 100 -13.03 -2.05 -12.04
C ALA A 100 -12.10 -1.81 -10.85
N LEU A 101 -12.12 -2.70 -9.84
CA LEU A 101 -11.18 -2.64 -8.71
C LEU A 101 -9.73 -2.89 -9.16
N GLU A 102 -9.50 -3.92 -9.97
CA GLU A 102 -8.17 -4.22 -10.51
C GLU A 102 -7.65 -3.05 -11.36
N ASP A 103 -8.49 -2.48 -12.23
CA ASP A 103 -8.12 -1.34 -13.06
C ASP A 103 -7.83 -0.08 -12.24
N ALA A 104 -8.55 0.14 -11.13
CA ALA A 104 -8.27 1.24 -10.22
C ALA A 104 -6.90 1.08 -9.54
N VAL A 105 -6.55 -0.14 -9.08
CA VAL A 105 -5.23 -0.42 -8.51
C VAL A 105 -4.14 -0.24 -9.57
N ARG A 106 -4.31 -0.83 -10.76
CA ARG A 106 -3.37 -0.71 -11.88
C ARG A 106 -3.17 0.75 -12.29
N GLY A 107 -4.24 1.53 -12.37
CA GLY A 107 -4.20 2.96 -12.69
C GLY A 107 -3.42 3.75 -11.64
N THR A 108 -3.60 3.43 -10.35
CA THR A 108 -2.86 4.04 -9.24
C THR A 108 -1.36 3.72 -9.33
N VAL A 109 -0.99 2.44 -9.47
CA VAL A 109 0.41 2.02 -9.60
C VAL A 109 1.07 2.63 -10.84
N SER A 110 0.35 2.68 -11.96
CA SER A 110 0.87 3.26 -13.20
C SER A 110 1.15 4.76 -13.05
N ARG A 111 0.27 5.46 -12.32
CA ARG A 111 0.38 6.91 -12.06
C ARG A 111 1.50 7.26 -11.08
N HIS A 112 1.78 6.41 -10.08
CA HIS A 112 2.72 6.69 -9.00
C HIS A 112 3.99 5.84 -9.10
N GLU A 113 5.09 6.43 -9.58
CA GLU A 113 6.37 5.72 -9.79
C GLU A 113 6.87 5.03 -8.52
N VAL A 114 6.71 5.67 -7.35
CA VAL A 114 7.17 5.14 -6.06
C VAL A 114 6.58 3.77 -5.71
N LEU A 115 5.36 3.46 -6.17
CA LEU A 115 4.71 2.16 -5.93
C LEU A 115 5.31 1.03 -6.79
N ARG A 116 6.16 1.37 -7.76
CA ARG A 116 6.86 0.46 -8.67
C ARG A 116 8.38 0.71 -8.65
N THR A 117 8.90 1.34 -7.60
CA THR A 117 10.33 1.59 -7.45
C THR A 117 10.97 0.55 -6.56
N VAL A 118 12.03 -0.09 -7.05
CA VAL A 118 12.87 -1.04 -6.31
C VAL A 118 14.24 -0.43 -6.01
N PHE A 119 14.93 -1.00 -5.04
CA PHE A 119 16.33 -0.69 -4.80
C PHE A 119 17.22 -1.47 -5.77
N GLU A 120 18.38 -0.92 -6.07
CA GLU A 120 19.47 -1.63 -6.75
C GLU A 120 20.79 -1.15 -6.14
N GLU A 121 21.86 -1.92 -6.29
CA GLU A 121 23.19 -1.50 -5.88
C GLU A 121 23.95 -1.04 -7.12
N ARG A 122 24.54 0.17 -7.06
CA ARG A 122 25.42 0.71 -8.09
C ARG A 122 26.68 1.25 -7.45
N ASP A 123 27.83 0.74 -7.87
CA ASP A 123 29.14 1.14 -7.34
C ASP A 123 29.23 1.05 -5.80
N GLY A 124 28.56 0.05 -5.21
CA GLY A 124 28.49 -0.17 -3.75
C GLY A 124 27.50 0.71 -3.00
N GLU A 125 26.77 1.59 -3.69
CA GLU A 125 25.79 2.52 -3.12
C GLU A 125 24.35 2.16 -3.51
N PRO A 126 23.34 2.40 -2.65
CA PRO A 126 21.96 2.15 -3.00
C PRO A 126 21.46 3.17 -4.02
N ALA A 127 20.84 2.67 -5.08
CA ALA A 127 20.12 3.43 -6.09
C ALA A 127 18.67 2.94 -6.18
N LEU A 128 17.83 3.72 -6.86
CA LEU A 128 16.42 3.45 -7.09
C LEU A 128 16.18 3.24 -8.58
N ARG A 129 15.50 2.14 -8.90
CA ARG A 129 15.06 1.79 -10.25
C ARG A 129 13.55 1.71 -10.30
N VAL A 130 12.96 2.45 -11.23
CA VAL A 130 11.52 2.42 -11.45
C VAL A 130 11.19 1.31 -12.44
N LEU A 131 10.37 0.35 -12.04
CA LEU A 131 9.90 -0.74 -12.88
C LEU A 131 8.79 -0.26 -13.84
N PRO A 132 8.54 -0.94 -14.97
CA PRO A 132 7.46 -0.58 -15.89
C PRO A 132 6.07 -0.56 -15.23
N PRO A 133 5.11 0.21 -15.78
CA PRO A 133 3.71 0.08 -15.39
C PRO A 133 3.23 -1.38 -15.48
N GLY A 134 2.44 -1.83 -14.52
CA GLY A 134 1.95 -3.22 -14.44
C GLY A 134 2.85 -4.20 -13.69
N SER A 135 3.98 -3.75 -13.14
CA SER A 135 4.88 -4.62 -12.36
C SER A 135 4.33 -5.04 -10.99
N VAL A 136 3.31 -4.34 -10.47
CA VAL A 136 2.62 -4.71 -9.23
C VAL A 136 1.49 -5.69 -9.55
N PRO A 137 1.51 -6.92 -9.03
CA PRO A 137 0.45 -7.89 -9.27
C PRO A 137 -0.82 -7.53 -8.48
N PHE A 138 -1.97 -7.77 -9.12
CA PHE A 138 -3.27 -7.82 -8.46
C PHE A 138 -3.75 -9.27 -8.44
N LEU A 139 -3.69 -9.90 -7.26
CA LEU A 139 -4.06 -11.31 -7.10
C LEU A 139 -5.51 -11.45 -6.65
N ARG A 140 -6.16 -12.52 -7.08
CA ARG A 140 -7.51 -12.91 -6.64
C ARG A 140 -7.44 -14.32 -6.11
N ARG A 141 -7.96 -14.56 -4.91
CA ARG A 141 -8.00 -15.89 -4.28
C ARG A 141 -9.34 -16.08 -3.60
N ASP A 142 -9.97 -17.23 -3.84
CA ASP A 142 -11.14 -17.64 -3.08
C ASP A 142 -10.67 -18.34 -1.80
N VAL A 143 -11.20 -17.93 -0.64
CA VAL A 143 -10.78 -18.38 0.68
C VAL A 143 -12.01 -18.77 1.49
N ALA A 144 -11.99 -19.95 2.11
CA ALA A 144 -13.05 -20.34 3.02
C ALA A 144 -13.10 -19.35 4.20
N ARG A 145 -14.30 -18.94 4.60
CA ARG A 145 -14.48 -17.94 5.67
C ARG A 145 -13.75 -18.29 6.97
N VAL A 146 -13.64 -19.59 7.29
CA VAL A 146 -12.94 -20.10 8.46
C VAL A 146 -11.42 -19.85 8.43
N ASP A 147 -10.85 -19.72 7.23
CA ASP A 147 -9.42 -19.51 7.00
C ASP A 147 -9.05 -18.03 6.82
N LEU A 148 -10.04 -17.12 6.77
CA LEU A 148 -9.81 -15.73 6.40
C LEU A 148 -8.77 -15.04 7.29
N ASP A 149 -8.89 -15.16 8.61
CA ASP A 149 -7.96 -14.51 9.55
C ASP A 149 -6.52 -15.03 9.35
N ARG A 150 -6.36 -16.35 9.19
CA ARG A 150 -5.07 -16.99 8.89
C ARG A 150 -4.47 -16.47 7.58
N GLU A 151 -5.30 -16.31 6.54
CA GLU A 151 -4.84 -15.80 5.25
C GLU A 151 -4.49 -14.31 5.31
N LEU A 152 -5.20 -13.50 6.09
CA LEU A 152 -4.86 -12.09 6.31
C LEU A 152 -3.51 -11.96 7.04
N ASP A 153 -3.30 -12.72 8.11
CA ASP A 153 -2.03 -12.75 8.85
C ASP A 153 -0.88 -13.21 7.94
N ALA A 154 -1.11 -14.24 7.13
CA ALA A 154 -0.14 -14.72 6.16
C ALA A 154 0.20 -13.65 5.11
N GLU A 155 -0.78 -12.92 4.58
CA GLU A 155 -0.53 -11.81 3.64
C GLU A 155 0.27 -10.68 4.29
N ALA A 156 -0.04 -10.30 5.54
CA ALA A 156 0.67 -9.27 6.28
C ALA A 156 2.14 -9.62 6.53
N ALA A 157 2.43 -10.90 6.79
CA ALA A 157 3.75 -11.39 7.13
C ALA A 157 4.66 -11.70 5.92
N LYS A 158 4.19 -11.56 4.67
CA LYS A 158 5.02 -11.83 3.49
C LYS A 158 6.13 -10.78 3.34
N PRO A 159 7.43 -11.13 3.43
CA PRO A 159 8.51 -10.19 3.23
C PRO A 159 8.54 -9.70 1.78
N PHE A 160 9.06 -8.50 1.53
CA PHE A 160 9.29 -7.99 0.17
C PHE A 160 10.74 -8.20 -0.25
N ALA A 161 10.96 -8.68 -1.47
CA ALA A 161 12.29 -8.66 -2.09
C ALA A 161 12.52 -7.28 -2.71
N VAL A 162 12.89 -6.28 -1.88
CA VAL A 162 12.84 -4.85 -2.27
C VAL A 162 13.78 -4.46 -3.43
N ASP A 163 14.62 -5.37 -3.89
CA ASP A 163 15.54 -5.24 -5.02
C ASP A 163 14.92 -5.63 -6.38
N THR A 164 13.89 -6.47 -6.34
CA THR A 164 13.27 -7.09 -7.52
C THR A 164 11.75 -6.92 -7.55
N GLU A 165 11.14 -6.77 -6.38
CA GLU A 165 9.71 -6.69 -6.16
C GLU A 165 9.27 -5.27 -5.79
N PRO A 166 8.24 -4.72 -6.46
CA PRO A 166 7.64 -3.46 -6.05
C PRO A 166 7.21 -3.43 -4.57
N PRO A 167 7.28 -2.27 -3.89
CA PRO A 167 6.92 -2.13 -2.47
C PRO A 167 5.40 -2.08 -2.24
N MET A 168 4.64 -2.84 -3.02
CA MET A 168 3.19 -2.92 -2.95
C MET A 168 2.71 -4.27 -3.47
N ARG A 169 1.76 -4.88 -2.76
CA ARG A 169 0.94 -6.01 -3.22
C ARG A 169 -0.53 -5.68 -3.03
N ALA A 170 -1.37 -6.18 -3.92
CA ALA A 170 -2.82 -6.13 -3.76
C ALA A 170 -3.40 -7.52 -3.99
N THR A 171 -4.13 -8.02 -2.99
CA THR A 171 -4.81 -9.31 -3.07
C THR A 171 -6.28 -9.12 -2.71
N LEU A 172 -7.18 -9.56 -3.58
CA LEU A 172 -8.59 -9.70 -3.29
C LEU A 172 -8.87 -11.12 -2.80
N LEU A 173 -9.23 -11.25 -1.52
CA LEU A 173 -9.73 -12.49 -0.93
C LEU A 173 -11.26 -12.51 -1.06
N ARG A 174 -11.82 -13.61 -1.57
CA ARG A 174 -13.25 -13.78 -1.85
C ARG A 174 -13.85 -14.96 -1.10
#